data_AF-A0A7X0XU20-F1
#
_entry.id   AF-A0A7X0XU20-F1
#
_cell.length_a   1.000
_cell.length_b   1.000
_cell.length_c   1.000
_cell.angle_alpha   90.00
_cell.angle_beta   90.00
_cell.angle_gamma   90.00
#
_symmetry.space_group_name_H-M   'P 1'
#
loop_
_entity.id
_entity.type
_entity.pdbx_description
1 polymer ?
#
loop_
_entity_poly.entity_id
_entity_poly.type
_entity_poly.pdbx_seq_one_letter_code
_entity_poly.pdbx_strand_id
1 'polypeptide(L)'
;MEKLTPQQVKETLAQNVTAKIKELTRGIEVDYTLDYEVGDIITVESAESWSNDGLFTVENIKEYPYSFIINNEAPCHVLDYSDEEICHMLGATDCEHEKEVIIAKGTKFRVTDVSTDDDFAEMGFYKVELEYIEED
;
A
#
# COMPACT_ATOMS: atom_id res chain seq x y z
N MET A 1 -20.68 -22.77 0.19
CA MET A 1 -19.64 -21.95 0.84
C MET A 1 -19.81 -20.54 0.33
N GLU A 2 -19.92 -19.57 1.23
CA GLU A 2 -19.89 -18.16 0.85
C GLU A 2 -18.47 -17.85 0.35
N LYS A 3 -18.34 -17.30 -0.85
CA LYS A 3 -17.03 -16.91 -1.39
C LYS A 3 -16.56 -15.67 -0.62
N LEU A 4 -15.32 -15.69 -0.12
CA LEU A 4 -14.72 -14.51 0.48
C LEU A 4 -14.60 -13.40 -0.57
N THR A 5 -14.81 -12.17 -0.15
CA THR A 5 -14.50 -10.99 -0.96
C THR A 5 -12.99 -10.76 -1.01
N PRO A 6 -12.46 -10.05 -2.03
CA PRO A 6 -11.02 -9.74 -2.10
C PRO A 6 -10.49 -9.08 -0.81
N GLN A 7 -11.28 -8.16 -0.22
CA GLN A 7 -10.90 -7.51 1.03
C GLN A 7 -10.80 -8.51 2.19
N GLN A 8 -11.76 -9.45 2.33
CA GLN A 8 -11.69 -10.47 3.39
C GLN A 8 -10.50 -11.42 3.21
N VAL A 9 -10.09 -11.69 1.97
CA VAL A 9 -8.87 -12.44 1.69
C VAL A 9 -7.65 -11.67 2.17
N LYS A 10 -7.54 -10.37 1.86
CA LYS A 10 -6.44 -9.52 2.35
C LYS A 10 -6.38 -9.48 3.88
N GLU A 11 -7.51 -9.31 4.55
CA GLU A 11 -7.58 -9.34 6.03
C GLU A 11 -7.09 -10.68 6.60
N THR A 12 -7.37 -11.80 5.91
CA THR A 12 -6.91 -13.13 6.32
C THR A 12 -5.40 -13.30 6.11
N LEU A 13 -4.89 -12.87 4.96
CA LEU A 13 -3.45 -12.93 4.66
C LEU A 13 -2.63 -12.05 5.61
N ALA A 14 -3.13 -10.84 5.90
CA ALA A 14 -2.45 -9.88 6.75
C ALA A 14 -2.27 -10.34 8.21
N GLN A 15 -3.05 -11.34 8.66
CA GLN A 15 -2.85 -11.96 9.98
C GLN A 15 -1.56 -12.81 10.05
N ASN A 16 -1.01 -13.23 8.91
CA ASN A 16 0.18 -14.03 8.81
C ASN A 16 1.33 -13.20 8.23
N VAL A 17 2.02 -12.43 9.07
CA VAL A 17 3.21 -11.67 8.66
C VAL A 17 4.31 -12.65 8.22
N THR A 18 4.77 -12.53 6.97
CA THR A 18 5.82 -13.39 6.39
C THR A 18 7.16 -12.66 6.23
N ALA A 19 7.16 -11.33 6.28
CA ALA A 19 8.38 -10.53 6.16
C ALA A 19 8.27 -9.19 6.89
N LYS A 20 9.43 -8.55 7.08
CA LYS A 20 9.56 -7.12 7.36
C LYS A 20 10.38 -6.51 6.22
N ILE A 21 9.83 -5.53 5.50
CA ILE A 21 10.41 -5.02 4.25
C ILE A 21 10.43 -3.49 4.29
N LYS A 22 11.54 -2.89 3.84
CA LYS A 22 11.70 -1.43 3.67
C LYS A 22 11.36 -1.00 2.25
N GLU A 23 11.09 0.29 2.09
CA GLU A 23 10.83 0.93 0.78
C GLU A 23 9.59 0.36 0.07
N LEU A 24 8.59 -0.06 0.84
CA LEU A 24 7.29 -0.48 0.30
C LEU A 24 6.55 0.74 -0.25
N THR A 25 5.91 0.58 -1.40
CA THR A 25 5.23 1.66 -2.10
C THR A 25 3.75 1.38 -2.33
N ARG A 26 2.94 2.45 -2.40
CA ARG A 26 1.51 2.36 -2.75
C ARG A 26 1.09 3.59 -3.52
N GLY A 27 0.55 3.38 -4.72
CA GLY A 27 -0.10 4.41 -5.50
C GLY A 27 -1.60 4.47 -5.21
N ILE A 28 -2.15 5.66 -5.07
CA ILE A 28 -3.60 5.90 -5.12
C ILE A 28 -3.88 7.13 -5.98
N GLU A 29 -5.12 7.27 -6.42
CA GLU A 29 -5.60 8.51 -7.04
C GLU A 29 -6.89 8.94 -6.35
N VAL A 30 -7.05 10.25 -6.15
CA VAL A 30 -8.19 10.86 -5.46
C VAL A 30 -8.68 12.11 -6.21
N ASP A 31 -9.93 12.51 -5.95
CA ASP A 31 -10.57 13.67 -6.62
C ASP A 31 -10.33 14.98 -5.85
N TYR A 32 -9.57 14.94 -4.76
CA TYR A 32 -9.25 16.09 -3.91
C TYR A 32 -7.87 15.90 -3.29
N THR A 33 -7.21 17.00 -2.94
CA THR A 33 -5.91 16.97 -2.25
C THR A 33 -6.07 16.41 -0.84
N LEU A 34 -5.10 15.61 -0.41
CA LEU A 34 -4.99 15.11 0.95
C LEU A 34 -4.15 16.09 1.77
N ASP A 35 -4.71 16.57 2.88
CA ASP A 35 -4.08 17.54 3.78
C ASP A 35 -3.19 16.83 4.83
N TYR A 36 -2.19 16.06 4.39
CA TYR A 36 -1.21 15.46 5.29
C TYR A 36 -0.14 16.47 5.71
N GLU A 37 0.22 16.47 6.98
CA GLU A 37 1.33 17.22 7.53
C GLU A 37 2.42 16.30 8.09
N VAL A 38 3.68 16.75 8.06
CA VAL A 38 4.79 16.01 8.68
C VAL A 38 4.52 15.85 10.17
N GLY A 39 4.59 14.60 10.64
CA GLY A 39 4.28 14.20 12.01
C GLY A 39 2.89 13.57 12.18
N ASP A 40 2.02 13.67 11.18
CA ASP A 40 0.70 13.01 11.20
C ASP A 40 0.83 11.50 11.34
N ILE A 41 -0.15 10.91 12.04
CA ILE A 41 -0.26 9.46 12.21
C ILE A 41 -1.38 8.93 11.32
N ILE A 42 -1.01 8.11 10.33
CA ILE A 42 -1.94 7.40 9.47
C ILE A 42 -2.15 6.01 10.05
N THR A 43 -3.41 5.61 10.23
CA THR A 43 -3.78 4.23 10.61
C THR A 43 -4.40 3.56 9.40
N VAL A 44 -3.90 2.36 9.07
CA VAL A 44 -4.45 1.53 8.00
C VAL A 44 -5.84 1.03 8.42
N GLU A 45 -6.90 1.53 7.78
CA GLU A 45 -8.29 1.28 8.20
C GLU A 45 -8.82 -0.12 7.82
N SER A 46 -8.19 -0.76 6.84
CA SER A 46 -8.46 -2.11 6.34
C SER A 46 -7.17 -2.68 5.75
N ALA A 47 -6.99 -3.99 5.68
CA ALA A 47 -5.79 -4.56 5.06
C ALA A 47 -5.57 -4.04 3.63
N GLU A 48 -4.36 -3.61 3.33
CA GLU A 48 -4.02 -2.83 2.13
C GLU A 48 -2.94 -3.52 1.29
N SER A 49 -3.12 -3.48 -0.04
CA SER A 49 -2.09 -3.88 -1.00
C SER A 49 -1.04 -2.79 -1.16
N TRP A 50 0.21 -3.20 -1.10
CA TRP A 50 1.42 -2.40 -1.32
C TRP A 50 2.33 -3.18 -2.28
N SER A 51 3.38 -2.54 -2.77
CA SER A 51 4.35 -3.14 -3.67
C SER A 51 5.74 -3.11 -3.06
N ASN A 52 6.49 -4.19 -3.28
CA ASN A 52 7.90 -4.28 -2.95
C ASN A 52 8.76 -4.11 -4.22
N ASP A 53 8.95 -2.86 -4.67
CA ASP A 53 9.68 -2.54 -5.91
C ASP A 53 9.07 -3.22 -7.15
N GLY A 54 7.74 -3.34 -7.19
CA GLY A 54 6.98 -3.85 -8.32
C GLY A 54 6.33 -2.72 -9.12
N LEU A 55 5.74 -3.10 -10.26
CA LEU A 55 5.06 -2.16 -11.16
C LEU A 55 3.56 -2.18 -10.89
N PHE A 56 3.10 -1.38 -9.91
CA PHE A 56 1.68 -1.23 -9.64
C PHE A 56 1.12 -0.02 -10.40
N THR A 57 0.14 -0.23 -11.27
CA THR A 57 -0.53 0.86 -12.00
C THR A 57 -1.91 1.08 -11.40
N VAL A 58 -2.19 2.31 -10.95
CA VAL A 58 -3.54 2.65 -10.50
C VAL A 58 -4.46 2.75 -11.72
N GLU A 59 -5.49 1.90 -11.79
CA GLU A 59 -6.37 1.82 -12.98
C GLU A 59 -7.49 2.87 -12.98
N ASN A 60 -7.76 3.49 -11.83
CA ASN A 60 -8.81 4.50 -11.69
C ASN A 60 -8.22 5.91 -11.77
N ILE A 61 -8.16 6.45 -12.99
CA ILE A 61 -7.62 7.78 -13.24
C ILE A 61 -8.49 8.85 -12.57
N LYS A 62 -7.89 9.62 -11.66
CA LYS A 62 -8.49 10.79 -11.00
C LYS A 62 -7.58 12.01 -11.10
N GLU A 63 -7.96 13.11 -10.45
CA GLU A 63 -7.28 14.40 -10.59
C GLU A 63 -5.93 14.46 -9.85
N TYR A 64 -5.84 13.83 -8.67
CA TYR A 64 -4.67 13.93 -7.80
C TYR A 64 -4.07 12.55 -7.51
N PRO A 65 -3.04 12.12 -8.25
CA PRO A 65 -2.25 10.94 -7.94
C PRO A 65 -1.31 11.15 -6.75
N TYR A 66 -1.23 10.15 -5.88
CA TYR A 66 -0.35 10.09 -4.71
C TYR A 66 0.49 8.81 -4.75
N SER A 67 1.75 8.93 -4.35
CA SER A 67 2.68 7.81 -4.14
C SER A 67 3.17 7.82 -2.69
N PHE A 68 2.79 6.80 -1.93
CA PHE A 68 3.24 6.59 -0.56
C PHE A 68 4.46 5.67 -0.55
N ILE A 69 5.44 5.99 0.29
CA ILE A 69 6.66 5.20 0.46
C ILE A 69 6.92 5.00 1.95
N ILE A 70 7.08 3.76 2.40
CA ILE A 70 7.50 3.45 3.77
C ILE A 70 9.02 3.30 3.80
N ASN A 71 9.72 4.26 4.41
CA ASN A 71 11.18 4.36 4.36
C ASN A 71 11.90 3.29 5.21
N ASN A 72 11.30 2.86 6.31
CA ASN A 72 11.84 1.83 7.21
C ASN A 72 11.13 0.47 7.00
N GLU A 73 11.58 -0.55 7.73
CA GLU A 73 10.98 -1.88 7.63
C GLU A 73 9.58 -1.94 8.26
N ALA A 74 8.57 -2.33 7.48
CA ALA A 74 7.21 -2.58 7.95
C ALA A 74 6.86 -4.07 7.88
N PRO A 75 6.09 -4.61 8.84
CA PRO A 75 5.60 -5.98 8.78
C PRO A 75 4.54 -6.12 7.68
N CYS A 76 4.68 -7.15 6.85
CA CYS A 76 3.75 -7.42 5.76
C CYS A 76 3.63 -8.91 5.45
N HIS A 77 2.59 -9.28 4.73
CA HIS A 77 2.44 -10.58 4.08
C HIS A 77 2.83 -10.47 2.61
N VAL A 78 3.89 -11.15 2.19
CA VAL A 78 4.25 -11.26 0.76
C VAL A 78 3.30 -12.22 0.05
N LEU A 79 2.67 -11.78 -1.03
CA LEU A 79 1.75 -12.62 -1.80
C LEU A 79 2.49 -13.80 -2.45
N ASP A 80 1.98 -15.02 -2.24
CA ASP A 80 2.45 -16.22 -2.94
C ASP A 80 1.69 -16.40 -4.25
N TYR A 81 2.33 -16.04 -5.36
CA TYR A 81 1.74 -16.17 -6.69
C TYR A 81 1.57 -17.62 -7.18
N SER A 82 2.10 -18.61 -6.44
CA SER A 82 1.82 -20.01 -6.73
C SER A 82 0.46 -20.49 -6.20
N ASP A 83 -0.18 -19.71 -5.32
CA ASP A 83 -1.55 -19.94 -4.88
C ASP A 83 -2.55 -19.34 -5.87
N GLU A 84 -2.85 -20.11 -6.92
CA GLU A 84 -3.75 -19.68 -7.99
C GLU A 84 -5.16 -19.27 -7.48
N GLU A 85 -5.65 -19.89 -6.40
CA GLU A 85 -6.97 -19.56 -5.85
C GLU A 85 -6.95 -18.19 -5.17
N ILE A 86 -5.93 -17.91 -4.36
CA ILE A 86 -5.73 -16.59 -3.74
C ILE A 86 -5.49 -15.53 -4.80
N CYS A 87 -4.61 -15.77 -5.78
CA CYS A 87 -4.37 -14.83 -6.87
C CYS A 87 -5.64 -14.51 -7.64
N HIS A 88 -6.45 -15.52 -7.98
CA HIS A 88 -7.72 -15.30 -8.65
C HIS A 88 -8.70 -14.47 -7.80
N MET A 89 -8.78 -14.73 -6.49
CA MET A 89 -9.65 -13.96 -5.59
C MET A 89 -9.20 -12.51 -5.40
N LEU A 90 -7.90 -12.24 -5.43
CA LEU A 90 -7.35 -10.89 -5.33
C LEU A 90 -7.32 -10.15 -6.68
N GLY A 91 -7.49 -10.87 -7.78
CA GLY A 91 -7.32 -10.31 -9.13
C GLY A 91 -5.85 -10.18 -9.54
N ALA A 92 -4.94 -10.91 -8.90
CA ALA A 92 -3.49 -10.85 -9.09
C ALA A 92 -2.96 -11.97 -10.03
N THR A 93 -3.84 -12.62 -10.81
CA THR A 93 -3.43 -13.61 -11.80
C THR A 93 -2.59 -12.96 -12.90
N ASP A 94 -1.41 -13.53 -13.20
CA ASP A 94 -0.43 -13.01 -14.17
C ASP A 94 0.16 -11.62 -13.80
N CYS A 95 0.04 -11.22 -12.52
CA CYS A 95 0.51 -9.93 -11.99
C CYS A 95 1.75 -10.07 -11.08
N GLU A 96 2.59 -11.10 -11.26
CA GLU A 96 3.78 -11.35 -10.43
C GLU A 96 4.75 -10.17 -10.39
N HIS A 97 4.75 -9.36 -11.45
CA HIS A 97 5.55 -8.16 -11.60
C HIS A 97 5.13 -7.01 -10.67
N GLU A 98 3.94 -7.05 -10.08
CA GLU A 98 3.47 -6.09 -9.08
C GLU A 98 4.13 -6.31 -7.71
N LYS A 99 4.68 -7.53 -7.47
CA LYS A 99 5.34 -7.92 -6.21
C LYS A 99 4.50 -7.50 -4.99
N GLU A 100 3.22 -7.86 -5.02
CA GLU A 100 2.23 -7.42 -4.04
C GLU A 100 2.59 -7.91 -2.62
N VAL A 101 2.46 -7.02 -1.66
CA VAL A 101 2.48 -7.33 -0.23
C VAL A 101 1.24 -6.74 0.43
N ILE A 102 0.76 -7.40 1.48
CA ILE A 102 -0.40 -6.96 2.25
C ILE A 102 0.04 -6.41 3.59
N ILE A 103 -0.35 -5.17 3.89
CA ILE A 103 -0.18 -4.53 5.19
C ILE A 103 -1.48 -4.65 5.98
N ALA A 104 -1.37 -4.98 7.26
CA ALA A 104 -2.52 -5.24 8.12
C ALA A 104 -3.28 -3.97 8.52
N LYS A 105 -4.59 -4.12 8.69
CA LYS A 105 -5.42 -3.14 9.40
C LYS A 105 -4.84 -2.82 10.77
N GLY A 106 -4.87 -1.55 11.14
CA GLY A 106 -4.36 -1.04 12.42
C GLY A 106 -2.87 -0.71 12.39
N THR A 107 -2.14 -1.08 11.33
CA THR A 107 -0.75 -0.63 11.14
C THR A 107 -0.70 0.88 11.14
N LYS A 108 0.26 1.46 11.86
CA LYS A 108 0.43 2.91 11.99
C LYS A 108 1.70 3.37 11.31
N PHE A 109 1.57 4.49 10.62
CA PHE A 109 2.67 5.19 9.96
C PHE A 109 2.73 6.62 10.44
N ARG A 110 3.95 7.16 10.60
CA ARG A 110 4.19 8.59 10.75
C ARG A 110 4.55 9.18 9.40
N VAL A 111 3.93 10.29 9.03
CA VAL A 111 4.33 11.07 7.86
C VAL A 111 5.66 11.76 8.17
N THR A 112 6.68 11.53 7.34
CA THR A 112 8.01 12.14 7.49
C THR A 112 8.31 13.22 6.46
N ASP A 113 7.66 13.15 5.29
CA ASP A 113 7.78 14.14 4.23
C ASP A 113 6.51 14.16 3.37
N VAL A 114 6.15 15.31 2.84
CA VAL A 114 4.99 15.50 1.94
C VAL A 114 5.41 16.42 0.80
N SER A 115 5.16 15.99 -0.43
CA SER A 115 5.40 16.79 -1.63
C SER A 115 4.61 18.10 -1.61
N THR A 116 5.23 19.11 -2.19
CA THR A 116 4.63 20.40 -2.51
C THR A 116 3.94 20.38 -3.89
N ASP A 117 3.17 21.42 -4.19
CA ASP A 117 2.58 21.62 -5.52
C ASP A 117 3.65 21.77 -6.62
N ASP A 118 4.82 22.30 -6.29
CA ASP A 118 5.96 22.39 -7.22
C ASP A 118 6.49 20.99 -7.56
N ASP A 119 6.62 20.10 -6.56
CA ASP A 119 6.98 18.70 -6.78
C ASP A 119 5.92 17.99 -7.64
N PHE A 120 4.64 18.23 -7.38
CA PHE A 120 3.55 17.69 -8.20
C PHE A 120 3.65 18.17 -9.65
N ALA A 121 3.94 19.45 -9.89
CA ALA A 121 4.09 20.00 -11.23
C ALA A 121 5.26 19.39 -12.00
N GLU A 122 6.34 19.01 -11.30
CA GLU A 122 7.51 18.37 -11.90
C GLU A 122 7.36 16.86 -12.09
N MET A 123 6.80 16.17 -11.10
CA MET A 123 6.74 14.70 -11.02
C MET A 123 5.43 14.12 -11.56
N GLY A 124 4.37 14.90 -11.56
CA GLY A 124 3.01 14.49 -11.94
C GLY A 124 2.24 13.74 -10.85
N PHE A 125 2.77 13.69 -9.62
CA PHE A 125 2.11 13.09 -8.44
C PHE A 125 2.65 13.68 -7.14
N TYR A 126 1.84 13.62 -6.07
CA TYR A 126 2.30 13.96 -4.73
C TYR A 126 2.97 12.74 -4.10
N LYS A 127 4.18 12.89 -3.58
CA LYS A 127 4.85 11.87 -2.78
C LYS A 127 4.56 12.10 -1.29
N VAL A 128 4.30 11.03 -0.57
CA VAL A 128 4.18 11.05 0.90
C VAL A 128 5.13 9.99 1.46
N GLU A 129 6.13 10.43 2.21
CA GLU A 129 7.06 9.51 2.86
C GLU A 129 6.59 9.18 4.27
N LEU A 130 6.74 7.92 4.64
CA LEU A 130 6.20 7.33 5.86
C LEU A 130 7.27 6.56 6.61
N GLU A 131 7.14 6.51 7.93
CA GLU A 131 7.83 5.56 8.80
C GLU A 131 6.83 4.70 9.55
N TYR A 132 6.98 3.38 9.47
CA TYR A 132 6.28 2.43 10.33
C TYR A 132 6.62 2.68 11.79
N ILE A 133 5.58 2.68 12.62
CA ILE A 133 5.68 2.79 14.07
C ILE A 133 5.52 1.38 14.65
N GLU A 134 6.62 0.84 15.19
CA GLU A 134 6.58 -0.43 15.92
C GLU A 134 5.71 -0.25 17.18
N GLU A 135 4.75 -1.16 17.38
CA GLU A 135 3.92 -1.19 18.59
C GLU A 135 4.59 -2.12 19.62
N ASP A 136 4.72 -1.64 20.86
CA ASP A 136 5.28 -2.36 22.02
C ASP A 136 4.37 -3.47 22.56
#